data_AF-A0A9E3I119-F1
#
_entry.id   AF-A0A9E3I119-F1
#
_cell.length_a   1.000
_cell.length_b   1.000
_cell.length_c   1.000
_cell.angle_alpha   90.00
_cell.angle_beta   90.00
_cell.angle_gamma   90.00
#
_symmetry.space_group_name_H-M   'P 1'
#
loop_
_entity.id
_entity.type
_entity.pdbx_description
1 polymer ?
#
loop_
_entity_poly.entity_id
_entity_poly.type
_entity_poly.pdbx_seq_one_letter_code
_entity_poly.pdbx_strand_id
1 'polypeptide(L)' 'MIDVKVKELIAIGASVSANCHPCVKYHVKQARELAIDEDEIQQAIDVGKMVRKGAAGQMDKLLSTVVKDNKEL' A
#
# COMPACT_ATOMS: atom_id res chain seq x y z
N MET A 1 6.69 8.99 20.88
CA MET A 1 7.33 9.09 19.55
C MET A 1 7.39 7.68 18.97
N ILE A 2 7.08 7.50 17.69
CA ILE A 2 7.14 6.16 17.06
C ILE A 2 8.60 5.83 16.75
N ASP A 3 8.99 4.57 16.95
CA ASP A 3 10.31 4.04 16.61
C ASP A 3 10.62 4.23 15.10
N VAL A 4 11.89 4.50 14.77
CA VAL A 4 12.29 4.85 13.40
C VAL A 4 12.08 3.68 12.44
N LYS A 5 12.39 2.45 12.87
CA LYS A 5 12.17 1.25 12.05
C LYS A 5 10.67 1.03 11.83
N VAL A 6 9.86 1.16 12.89
CA VAL A 6 8.40 1.03 12.77
C VAL A 6 7.83 2.07 11.81
N LYS A 7 8.30 3.33 11.89
CA LYS A 7 7.88 4.40 11.00
C LYS A 7 8.18 4.07 9.54
N GLU A 8 9.35 3.51 9.25
CA GLU A 8 9.77 3.22 7.88
C GLU A 8 9.01 2.05 7.27
N LEU A 9 8.76 0.99 8.04
CA LEU A 9 7.91 -0.13 7.63
C LEU A 9 6.46 0.31 7.33
N ILE A 10 5.90 1.20 8.15
CA ILE A 10 4.57 1.80 7.90
C ILE A 10 4.59 2.60 6.59
N ALA A 11 5.64 3.41 6.37
CA ALA A 11 5.77 4.22 5.18
C ALA A 11 5.86 3.38 3.90
N ILE A 12 6.58 2.24 3.94
CA ILE A 12 6.65 1.27 2.83
C ILE A 12 5.26 0.70 2.53
N GLY A 13 4.56 0.17 3.55
CA GLY A 13 3.23 -0.41 3.39
C GLY A 13 2.21 0.60 2.82
N ALA A 14 2.22 1.83 3.35
CA ALA A 14 1.38 2.92 2.87
C ALA A 14 1.69 3.28 1.41
N SER A 15 2.97 3.39 1.06
CA SER A 15 3.42 3.71 -0.30
C SER A 15 2.97 2.67 -1.33
N VAL A 16 3.06 1.38 -0.99
CA VAL A 16 2.60 0.28 -1.85
C VAL A 16 1.07 0.32 -1.99
N SER A 17 0.35 0.55 -0.89
CA SER A 17 -1.12 0.64 -0.90
C SER A 17 -1.65 1.76 -1.82
N ALA A 18 -0.93 2.88 -1.85
CA ALA A 18 -1.25 4.07 -2.64
C ALA A 18 -0.71 4.04 -4.08
N ASN A 19 -0.01 2.98 -4.50
CA ASN A 19 0.71 2.92 -5.78
C ASN A 19 1.71 4.09 -6.01
N CYS A 20 2.27 4.66 -4.94
CA CYS A 20 3.24 5.75 -5.06
C CYS A 20 4.64 5.20 -5.37
N HIS A 21 4.95 5.02 -6.66
CA HIS A 21 6.24 4.54 -7.15
C HIS A 21 7.47 5.27 -6.57
N PRO A 22 7.54 6.63 -6.57
CA PRO A 22 8.69 7.31 -5.98
C PRO A 22 8.78 7.10 -4.46
N CYS A 23 7.64 7.04 -3.75
CA CYS A 23 7.61 6.80 -2.31
C CYS A 23 8.15 5.40 -1.96
N VAL A 24 7.73 4.35 -2.69
CA VAL A 24 8.24 2.99 -2.48
C VAL A 24 9.75 2.94 -2.66
N LYS A 25 10.29 3.54 -3.72
CA LYS A 25 11.74 3.58 -3.97
C LYS A 25 12.49 4.28 -2.84
N TYR A 26 11.97 5.41 -2.37
CA TYR A 26 12.57 6.18 -1.29
C TYR A 26 12.58 5.39 0.03
N HIS A 27 11.41 4.94 0.49
CA HIS A 27 11.30 4.31 1.81
C HIS A 27 11.98 2.93 1.87
N VAL A 28 11.99 2.15 0.78
CA VAL A 28 12.77 0.90 0.73
C VAL A 28 14.28 1.18 0.80
N LYS A 29 14.77 2.24 0.14
CA LYS A 29 16.18 2.65 0.25
C LYS A 29 16.52 3.05 1.69
N GLN A 30 15.69 3.89 2.32
CA GLN A 30 15.88 4.31 3.71
C GLN A 30 15.85 3.13 4.69
N ALA A 31 14.92 2.18 4.52
CA ALA A 31 14.86 0.99 5.37
C ALA A 31 16.13 0.15 5.30
N ARG A 32 16.72 0.00 4.10
CA ARG A 32 18.01 -0.66 3.90
C ARG A 32 19.17 0.10 4.54
N GLU A 33 19.19 1.43 4.45
CA GLU A 33 20.18 2.27 5.12
C GLU A 33 20.10 2.16 6.65
N LEU A 34 18.91 1.91 7.19
CA LEU A 34 18.66 1.64 8.61
C LEU A 34 18.96 0.19 9.02
N ALA A 35 19.46 -0.64 8.09
CA ALA A 35 19.71 -2.07 8.30
C ALA A 35 18.49 -2.84 8.84
N ILE A 36 17.28 -2.44 8.43
CA ILE A 36 16.07 -3.20 8.69
C ILE A 36 16.14 -4.51 7.89
N ASP A 37 15.71 -5.60 8.51
CA ASP A 37 15.72 -6.91 7.90
C ASP A 37 14.87 -6.97 6.62
N GLU A 38 15.37 -7.62 5.57
CA GLU A 38 14.67 -7.69 4.28
C GLU A 38 13.34 -8.45 4.40
N ASP A 39 13.20 -9.41 5.33
CA ASP A 39 11.92 -10.11 5.56
C ASP A 39 10.88 -9.17 6.15
N GLU A 40 11.29 -8.24 7.04
CA GLU A 40 10.37 -7.22 7.58
C GLU A 40 9.93 -6.21 6.52
N ILE A 41 10.85 -5.81 5.64
CA ILE A 41 10.54 -4.97 4.47
C ILE A 41 9.55 -5.72 3.56
N GLN A 42 9.78 -7.00 3.29
CA GLN A 42 8.92 -7.83 2.45
C GLN A 42 7.53 -8.00 3.07
N GLN A 43 7.43 -8.21 4.38
CA GLN A 43 6.15 -8.26 5.10
C GLN A 43 5.38 -6.94 4.97
N ALA A 44 6.03 -5.78 5.14
CA ALA A 44 5.39 -4.48 4.95
C ALA A 44 4.87 -4.29 3.51
N ILE A 45 5.65 -4.72 2.51
CA ILE A 45 5.24 -4.71 1.11
C ILE A 45 4.00 -5.59 0.89
N ASP A 46 3.97 -6.79 1.46
CA ASP A 46 2.87 -7.73 1.25
C ASP A 46 1.58 -7.27 1.94
N VAL A 47 1.67 -6.64 3.11
CA VAL A 47 0.54 -5.91 3.72
C VAL A 47 0.03 -4.81 2.78
N GLY A 48 0.93 -3.99 2.23
CA GLY A 48 0.57 -2.94 1.27
C GLY A 48 -0.12 -3.48 0.01
N LYS A 49 0.35 -4.60 -0.55
CA LYS A 49 -0.28 -5.28 -1.69
C LYS A 49 -1.68 -5.81 -1.34
N MET A 50 -1.84 -6.39 -0.15
CA MET A 50 -3.12 -6.89 0.33
C MET A 50 -4.15 -5.77 0.44
N VAL A 51 -3.78 -4.65 1.08
CA VAL A 51 -4.66 -3.46 1.20
C VAL A 51 -5.02 -2.92 -0.18
N ARG A 52 -4.04 -2.78 -1.08
CA ARG A 52 -4.28 -2.32 -2.46
C ARG A 52 -5.29 -3.21 -3.19
N LYS A 53 -5.13 -4.53 -3.10
CA LYS A 53 -6.05 -5.50 -3.73
C LYS A 53 -7.46 -5.36 -3.17
N GLY A 54 -7.60 -5.20 -1.86
CA GLY A 54 -8.88 -4.95 -1.21
C GLY A 54 -9.55 -3.67 -1.72
N ALA A 55 -8.81 -2.57 -1.75
CA ALA A 55 -9.30 -1.28 -2.22
C ALA A 55 -9.76 -1.32 -3.68
N ALA A 56 -8.96 -1.92 -4.57
CA ALA A 56 -9.32 -2.11 -5.98
C ALA A 56 -10.60 -2.95 -6.12
N GLY A 57 -10.71 -4.07 -5.40
CA GLY A 57 -11.89 -4.92 -5.46
C GLY A 57 -13.18 -4.24 -4.95
N GLN A 58 -13.09 -3.33 -3.97
CA GLN A 58 -14.24 -2.53 -3.54
C GLN A 58 -14.62 -1.46 -4.57
N MET A 59 -13.62 -0.85 -5.21
CA MET A 59 -13.85 0.08 -6.32
C MET A 59 -14.58 -0.60 -7.47
N ASP A 60 -14.14 -1.79 -7.88
CA ASP A 60 -14.79 -2.56 -8.95
C ASP A 60 -16.26 -2.87 -8.63
N LYS A 61 -16.55 -3.25 -7.37
CA LYS A 61 -17.93 -3.46 -6.91
C LYS A 61 -18.76 -2.18 -7.00
N LEU A 62 -18.24 -1.07 -6.50
CA LEU A 62 -18.91 0.23 -6.55
C LEU A 62 -19.23 0.62 -8.00
N LEU A 63 -18.25 0.53 -8.90
CA LEU A 63 -18.43 0.83 -10.32
C LEU A 63 -19.50 -0.08 -10.96
N SER A 64 -19.54 -1.36 -10.59
CA SER A 64 -20.56 -2.29 -11.10
C SER A 64 -21.98 -1.91 -10.67
N THR A 65 -22.16 -1.31 -9.48
CA THR A 65 -23.44 -0.80 -8.99
C THR A 65 -23.80 0.49 -9.72
N VAL A 66 -22.90 1.47 -9.74
CA VAL A 66 -23.14 2.78 -10.37
C VAL A 66 -23.47 2.65 -11.86
N VAL A 67 -22.83 1.72 -12.59
CA VAL A 67 -23.13 1.49 -14.02
C VAL A 67 -24.48 0.79 -14.22
N LYS A 68 -24.92 -0.08 -13.30
CA LYS A 68 -26.23 -0.75 -13.38
C LYS A 68 -27.37 0.22 -13.07
N ASP A 69 -27.20 1.07 -12.07
CA ASP A 69 -28.22 2.04 -11.63
C ASP A 69 -28.47 3.13 -12.70
N ASN A 70 -27.51 3.39 -13.59
CA ASN A 70 -27.67 4.32 -14.72
C ASN A 70 -28.47 3.76 -15.91
N LYS A 71 -29.02 2.53 -15.84
CA LYS A 71 -29.92 1.98 -16.87
C LYS A 71 -31.40 2.31 -16.65
N GLU A 72 -31.74 3.00 -15.56
CA GLU A 72 -33.13 3.42 -15.23
C GLU A 72 -33.37 4.94 -15.37
N LEU A 73 -32.44 5.68 -16.00
CA LEU A 73 -32.62 7.08 -16.42
C LEU A 73 -32.82 7.19 -17.93
#